data_AF-A0A955WXU3-F1
#
_entry.id   AF-A0A955WXU3-F1
#
_cell.length_a   1.000
_cell.length_b   1.000
_cell.length_c   1.000
_cell.angle_alpha   90.00
_cell.angle_beta   90.00
_cell.angle_gamma   90.00
#
_symmetry.space_group_name_H-M   'P 1'
#
loop_
_entity.id
_entity.type
_entity.pdbx_description
1 polymer ?
#
loop_
_entity_poly.entity_id
_entity_poly.type
_entity_poly.pdbx_seq_one_letter_code
_entity_poly.pdbx_strand_id
1 'polypeptide(L)'
;MLRRLLMLLMGLGLALPGAAFADEPTEQVRLSLERYAKLMAQAGQRAGAPATWTRADVQIAVSGDTALVTVEATVEPIGEGKVAVSLLPAEVVLTQATVDGSEATLLPLAGTHAVLLEGGSRYRVRLQSRAAVSRDAADTPYLVAPLPPAPGSDVRVDGVAEASV
;
A
#
# COMPACT_ATOMS: atom_id res chain seq x y z
N MET A 1 33.86 49.66 -8.87
CA MET A 1 35.12 48.88 -8.93
C MET A 1 35.39 48.37 -7.52
N LEU A 2 35.19 47.07 -7.28
CA LEU A 2 36.30 46.09 -7.13
C LEU A 2 37.02 46.27 -5.78
N ARG A 3 36.76 45.50 -4.71
CA ARG A 3 37.40 44.21 -4.33
C ARG A 3 36.90 43.89 -2.90
N ARG A 4 36.19 42.79 -2.61
CA ARG A 4 36.71 41.45 -2.20
C ARG A 4 37.83 41.47 -1.15
N LEU A 5 37.49 41.15 0.11
CA LEU A 5 38.22 40.27 1.08
C LEU A 5 37.36 40.22 2.37
N LEU A 6 36.67 39.15 2.77
CA LEU A 6 37.07 37.77 3.12
C LEU A 6 37.89 37.68 4.42
N MET A 7 37.23 37.27 5.51
CA MET A 7 37.74 36.59 6.72
C MET A 7 36.60 36.63 7.77
N LEU A 8 36.30 35.65 8.61
CA LEU A 8 36.82 34.31 8.88
C LEU A 8 35.79 33.76 9.91
N LEU A 9 35.08 32.67 9.63
CA LEU A 9 34.21 32.02 10.63
C LEU A 9 34.39 30.50 10.52
N MET A 10 35.57 30.04 10.97
CA MET A 10 35.72 28.77 11.70
C MET A 10 35.12 29.01 13.09
N GLY A 11 34.31 28.16 13.70
CA GLY A 11 33.98 26.75 13.50
C GLY A 11 33.82 26.16 14.91
N LEU A 12 32.79 25.35 15.19
CA LEU A 12 32.85 24.30 16.22
C LEU A 12 31.60 23.42 16.16
N GLY A 13 31.83 22.11 16.11
CA GLY A 13 30.80 21.10 15.98
C GLY A 13 30.04 20.81 17.27
N LEU A 14 28.84 20.25 17.08
CA LEU A 14 28.15 19.47 18.09
C LEU A 14 27.65 18.20 17.41
N ALA A 15 28.30 17.10 17.79
CA ALA A 15 27.92 15.74 17.44
C ALA A 15 26.51 15.45 17.95
N LEU A 16 25.61 15.04 17.06
CA LEU A 16 24.32 14.47 17.46
C LEU A 16 24.53 12.97 17.73
N PRO A 17 24.13 12.47 18.91
CA PRO A 17 24.24 11.05 19.23
C PRO A 17 23.26 10.24 18.39
N GLY A 18 23.76 9.18 17.77
CA GLY A 18 22.95 8.18 17.09
C GLY A 18 22.05 7.47 18.08
N ALA A 19 20.74 7.57 17.86
CA ALA A 19 19.76 6.69 18.48
C ALA A 19 19.75 5.38 17.70
N ALA A 20 20.36 4.35 18.27
CA ALA A 20 20.13 2.97 17.88
C ALA A 20 18.68 2.61 18.27
N PHE A 21 17.82 2.38 17.28
CA PHE A 21 16.54 1.73 17.52
C PHE A 21 16.80 0.23 17.56
N ALA A 22 16.72 -0.32 18.77
CA ALA A 22 16.66 -1.75 18.97
C ALA A 22 15.32 -2.27 18.44
N ASP A 23 15.39 -3.33 17.61
CA ASP A 23 14.25 -4.17 17.25
C ASP A 23 13.71 -4.83 18.53
N GLU A 24 12.59 -4.32 19.04
CA GLU A 24 11.77 -5.05 20.00
C GLU A 24 10.78 -5.97 19.24
N PRO A 25 10.61 -7.23 19.67
CA PRO A 25 9.68 -8.16 19.02
C PRO A 25 8.26 -7.63 19.16
N THR A 26 7.55 -7.48 18.03
CA THR A 26 6.17 -6.97 17.98
C THR A 26 5.27 -7.70 18.96
N GLU A 27 4.92 -7.00 20.04
CA GLU A 27 3.95 -7.43 21.03
C GLU A 27 2.62 -7.69 20.31
N GLN A 28 2.14 -8.94 20.33
CA GLN A 28 0.83 -9.28 19.78
C GLN A 28 -0.25 -8.61 20.62
N VAL A 29 -0.69 -7.42 20.19
CA VAL A 29 -1.72 -6.64 20.87
C VAL A 29 -3.07 -7.36 20.74
N ARG A 30 -3.47 -8.05 21.81
CA ARG A 30 -4.81 -8.65 21.92
C ARG A 30 -5.85 -7.54 22.15
N LEU A 31 -6.48 -7.07 21.07
CA LEU A 31 -7.56 -6.09 21.12
C LEU A 31 -8.89 -6.78 21.50
N SER A 32 -9.65 -6.17 22.42
CA SER A 32 -11.03 -6.60 22.65
C SER A 32 -11.89 -6.32 21.41
N LEU A 33 -12.91 -7.15 21.18
CA LEU A 33 -13.80 -7.02 20.01
C LEU A 33 -14.46 -5.63 19.93
N GLU A 34 -14.82 -5.04 21.07
CA GLU A 34 -15.39 -3.70 21.14
C GLU A 34 -14.36 -2.62 20.71
N ARG A 35 -13.09 -2.79 21.10
CA ARG A 35 -12.01 -1.87 20.74
C ARG A 35 -11.65 -1.99 19.27
N TYR A 36 -11.66 -3.21 18.73
CA TYR A 36 -11.54 -3.47 17.30
C TYR A 36 -12.69 -2.82 16.52
N ALA A 37 -13.94 -2.99 16.95
CA ALA A 37 -15.10 -2.38 16.31
C ALA A 37 -15.04 -0.84 16.32
N LYS A 38 -14.59 -0.23 17.42
CA LYS A 38 -14.37 1.23 17.51
C LYS A 38 -13.23 1.71 16.60
N LEU A 39 -12.14 0.96 16.52
CA LEU A 39 -11.03 1.25 15.61
C LEU A 39 -11.46 1.10 14.15
N MET A 40 -12.29 0.12 13.82
CA MET A 40 -12.87 -0.06 12.48
C MET A 40 -13.89 1.00 12.14
N ALA A 41 -14.72 1.44 13.09
CA ALA A 41 -15.64 2.55 12.90
C ALA A 41 -14.90 3.89 12.67
N GLN A 42 -13.80 4.11 13.39
CA GLN A 42 -12.94 5.29 13.19
C GLN A 42 -12.10 5.21 11.90
N ALA A 43 -11.66 4.01 11.52
CA ALA A 43 -11.00 3.77 10.24
C ALA A 43 -11.96 3.98 9.06
N GLY A 44 -13.22 3.56 9.18
CA GLY A 44 -14.27 3.81 8.17
C GLY A 44 -14.67 5.28 8.01
N GLN A 45 -14.28 6.17 8.93
CA GLN A 45 -14.43 7.62 8.78
C GLN A 45 -13.21 8.29 8.11
N ARG A 46 -12.07 7.59 8.03
CA ARG A 46 -10.84 8.06 7.38
C ARG A 46 -10.62 7.41 6.02
N ALA A 47 -10.97 6.14 5.85
CA ALA A 47 -11.10 5.50 4.55
C ALA A 47 -12.36 6.02 3.84
N GLY A 48 -12.43 5.93 2.52
CA GLY A 48 -13.61 6.34 1.77
C GLY A 48 -14.91 5.64 2.23
N ALA A 49 -16.02 6.03 1.62
CA ALA A 49 -17.34 5.51 1.97
C ALA A 49 -17.36 3.96 1.94
N PRO A 50 -18.13 3.32 2.83
CA PRO A 50 -18.07 1.88 3.04
C PRO A 50 -18.37 1.14 1.73
N ALA A 51 -17.55 0.15 1.40
CA ALA A 51 -17.72 -0.71 0.24
C ALA A 51 -17.60 -2.16 0.68
N THR A 52 -18.42 -3.02 0.08
CA THR A 52 -18.29 -4.46 0.26
C THR A 52 -17.29 -4.97 -0.76
N TRP A 53 -16.15 -5.44 -0.27
CA TRP A 53 -15.21 -6.20 -1.08
C TRP A 53 -15.58 -7.68 -1.00
N THR A 54 -15.58 -8.34 -2.14
CA THR A 54 -15.73 -9.80 -2.19
C THR A 54 -14.34 -10.46 -2.12
N ARG A 55 -14.09 -11.47 -2.95
CA ARG A 55 -12.78 -12.13 -3.08
C ARG A 55 -11.88 -11.30 -4.02
N ALA A 56 -10.60 -11.23 -3.67
CA ALA A 56 -9.55 -10.79 -4.57
C ALA A 56 -8.70 -11.98 -5.00
N ASP A 57 -8.40 -12.04 -6.29
CA ASP A 57 -7.39 -12.92 -6.88
C ASP A 57 -6.10 -12.11 -7.04
N VAL A 58 -5.03 -12.56 -6.39
CA VAL A 58 -3.73 -11.89 -6.40
C VAL A 58 -2.76 -12.74 -7.20
N GLN A 59 -2.14 -12.14 -8.21
CA GLN A 59 -1.07 -12.73 -9.00
C GLN A 59 0.21 -11.94 -8.78
N ILE A 60 1.29 -12.64 -8.47
CA ILE A 60 2.60 -12.03 -8.26
C ILE A 60 3.58 -12.68 -9.23
N ALA A 61 4.13 -11.87 -10.13
CA ALA A 61 5.18 -12.29 -11.06
C ALA A 61 6.52 -11.69 -10.64
N VAL A 62 7.46 -12.55 -10.22
CA VAL A 62 8.79 -12.11 -9.73
C VAL A 62 9.80 -12.10 -10.88
N SER A 63 10.60 -11.03 -10.96
CA SER A 63 11.70 -10.88 -11.91
C SER A 63 12.88 -10.16 -11.24
N GLY A 64 13.88 -10.94 -10.85
CA GLY A 64 15.03 -10.45 -10.08
C GLY A 64 14.60 -9.81 -8.76
N ASP A 65 15.05 -8.59 -8.51
CA ASP A 65 14.75 -7.82 -7.28
C ASP A 65 13.42 -7.06 -7.35
N THR A 66 12.57 -7.36 -8.34
CA THR A 66 11.27 -6.71 -8.53
C THR A 66 10.15 -7.71 -8.73
N ALA A 67 8.94 -7.33 -8.33
CA ALA A 67 7.74 -8.10 -8.57
C ALA A 67 6.65 -7.21 -9.18
N LEU A 68 5.94 -7.75 -10.16
CA LEU A 68 4.69 -7.19 -10.64
C LEU A 68 3.55 -7.85 -9.87
N VAL A 69 2.80 -7.03 -9.13
CA VAL A 69 1.63 -7.48 -8.37
C VAL A 69 0.39 -7.07 -9.16
N THR A 70 -0.43 -8.04 -9.52
CA THR A 70 -1.75 -7.83 -10.13
C THR A 70 -2.81 -8.29 -9.16
N VAL A 71 -3.75 -7.41 -8.84
CA VAL A 71 -4.91 -7.72 -8.00
C VAL A 71 -6.15 -7.56 -8.84
N GLU A 72 -6.98 -8.60 -8.93
CA GLU A 72 -8.33 -8.53 -9.50
C GLU A 72 -9.33 -8.78 -8.38
N ALA A 73 -10.28 -7.87 -8.18
CA ALA A 73 -11.26 -7.96 -7.12
C ALA A 73 -12.61 -7.43 -7.59
N THR A 74 -13.67 -7.88 -6.93
CA THR A 74 -15.00 -7.34 -7.15
C THR A 74 -15.44 -6.52 -5.94
N VAL A 75 -15.90 -5.30 -6.20
CA VAL A 75 -16.32 -4.32 -5.19
C VAL A 75 -17.75 -3.84 -5.44
N GLU A 76 -18.49 -3.64 -4.36
CA GLU A 76 -19.85 -3.12 -4.36
C GLU A 76 -19.93 -1.94 -3.38
N PRO A 77 -19.91 -0.68 -3.88
CA PRO A 77 -19.96 0.50 -3.02
C PRO A 77 -21.34 0.60 -2.34
N ILE A 78 -21.36 0.86 -1.03
CA ILE A 78 -22.59 0.95 -0.25
C ILE A 78 -23.06 2.40 -0.22
N GLY A 79 -24.31 2.63 -0.61
CA GLY A 79 -24.94 3.95 -0.61
C GLY A 79 -25.58 4.29 -1.95
N GLU A 80 -26.07 5.53 -2.07
CA GLU A 80 -26.64 6.08 -3.30
C GLU A 80 -25.70 7.11 -3.93
N GLY A 81 -25.75 7.24 -5.25
CA GLY A 81 -24.93 8.19 -6.01
C GLY A 81 -23.45 7.85 -6.07
N LYS A 82 -22.60 8.86 -6.28
CA LYS A 82 -21.14 8.69 -6.38
C LYS A 82 -20.52 8.41 -5.01
N VAL A 83 -19.91 7.24 -4.88
CA VAL A 83 -19.24 6.74 -3.68
C VAL A 83 -17.73 6.66 -3.96
N ALA A 84 -16.92 7.27 -3.10
CA ALA A 84 -15.47 7.15 -3.16
C ALA A 84 -15.02 5.86 -2.48
N VAL A 85 -14.41 4.97 -3.25
CA VAL A 85 -13.93 3.66 -2.79
C VAL A 85 -12.41 3.68 -2.70
N SER A 86 -11.86 3.51 -1.49
CA SER A 86 -10.42 3.36 -1.28
C SER A 86 -9.92 2.02 -1.82
N LEU A 87 -8.90 2.06 -2.67
CA LEU A 87 -8.35 0.89 -3.36
C LEU A 87 -7.09 0.38 -2.65
N LEU A 88 -6.06 1.23 -2.55
CA LEU A 88 -4.76 0.93 -1.94
C LEU A 88 -4.21 2.19 -1.26
N PRO A 89 -3.25 2.04 -0.32
CA PRO A 89 -2.52 3.17 0.24
C PRO A 89 -1.83 4.02 -0.84
N ALA A 90 -1.69 5.33 -0.61
CA ALA A 90 -1.17 6.28 -1.59
C ALA A 90 0.33 6.12 -1.86
N GLU A 91 1.07 5.55 -0.91
CA GLU A 91 2.48 5.19 -1.04
C GLU A 91 2.73 4.06 -2.05
N VAL A 92 1.68 3.35 -2.45
CA VAL A 92 1.77 2.29 -3.46
C VAL A 92 1.83 2.92 -4.84
N VAL A 93 2.90 2.65 -5.58
CA VAL A 93 3.04 3.08 -6.96
C VAL A 93 2.24 2.14 -7.87
N LEU A 94 1.05 2.59 -8.24
CA LEU A 94 0.21 1.92 -9.23
C LEU A 94 0.74 2.20 -10.64
N THR A 95 0.94 1.13 -11.41
CA THR A 95 1.26 1.21 -12.85
C THR A 95 0.00 1.17 -13.71
N GLN A 96 -1.07 0.57 -13.21
CA GLN A 96 -2.37 0.53 -13.88
C GLN A 96 -3.49 0.35 -12.85
N ALA A 97 -4.62 1.01 -13.08
CA ALA A 97 -5.88 0.73 -12.40
C ALA A 97 -7.02 0.73 -13.43
N THR A 98 -7.87 -0.28 -13.41
CA THR A 98 -9.04 -0.37 -14.29
C THR A 98 -10.30 -0.74 -13.52
N VAL A 99 -11.43 -0.20 -13.95
CA VAL A 99 -12.78 -0.55 -13.52
C VAL A 99 -13.54 -1.09 -14.73
N ASP A 100 -14.05 -2.31 -14.62
CA ASP A 100 -14.74 -3.05 -15.70
C ASP A 100 -13.94 -3.05 -17.02
N GLY A 101 -12.61 -3.16 -16.90
CA GLY A 101 -11.67 -3.19 -18.02
C GLY A 101 -11.29 -1.83 -18.61
N SER A 102 -11.92 -0.74 -18.17
CA SER A 102 -11.58 0.63 -18.59
C SER A 102 -10.62 1.29 -17.60
N GLU A 103 -9.70 2.12 -18.08
CA GLU A 103 -8.77 2.85 -17.22
C GLU A 103 -9.53 3.72 -16.20
N ALA A 104 -9.15 3.57 -14.93
CA ALA A 104 -9.81 4.24 -13.83
C ALA A 104 -9.13 5.59 -13.54
N THR A 105 -9.91 6.65 -13.38
CA THR A 105 -9.40 7.91 -12.84
C THR A 105 -9.25 7.77 -11.33
N LEU A 106 -8.02 7.87 -10.84
CA LEU A 106 -7.69 7.79 -9.43
C LEU A 106 -7.72 9.16 -8.76
N LEU A 107 -8.21 9.18 -7.53
CA LEU A 107 -8.26 10.36 -6.68
C LEU A 107 -7.44 10.09 -5.41
N PRO A 108 -6.57 11.02 -4.99
CA PRO A 108 -5.95 10.94 -3.68
C PRO A 108 -7.01 11.26 -2.62
N LEU A 109 -7.33 10.30 -1.75
CA LEU A 109 -8.27 10.48 -0.65
C LEU A 109 -7.70 9.89 0.63
N ALA A 110 -7.50 10.73 1.64
CA ALA A 110 -7.12 10.33 2.99
C ALA A 110 -5.95 9.32 3.06
N GLY A 111 -4.89 9.54 2.25
CA GLY A 111 -3.73 8.65 2.20
C GLY A 111 -3.96 7.36 1.40
N THR A 112 -5.01 7.31 0.57
CA THR A 112 -5.29 6.18 -0.33
C THR A 112 -5.48 6.65 -1.77
N HIS A 113 -5.21 5.77 -2.71
CA HIS A 113 -5.76 5.83 -4.06
C HIS A 113 -7.22 5.42 -3.98
N ALA A 114 -8.13 6.28 -4.46
CA ALA A 114 -9.55 6.02 -4.48
C ALA A 114 -10.12 6.18 -5.89
N VAL A 115 -11.28 5.58 -6.13
CA VAL A 115 -12.07 5.75 -7.36
C VAL A 115 -13.52 6.11 -7.02
N LEU A 116 -14.16 6.92 -7.87
CA LEU A 116 -15.58 7.25 -7.74
C LEU A 116 -16.43 6.26 -8.53
N LEU A 117 -17.27 5.51 -7.84
CA LEU A 117 -18.17 4.51 -8.40
C LEU A 117 -19.62 4.85 -8.05
N GLU A 118 -20.61 4.43 -8.85
CA GLU A 118 -22.01 4.54 -8.43
C GLU A 118 -22.31 3.49 -7.36
N GLY A 119 -22.95 3.91 -6.27
CA GLY A 119 -23.41 3.03 -5.20
C GLY A 119 -24.50 2.05 -5.65
N GLY A 120 -24.52 0.88 -5.01
CA GLY A 120 -25.48 -0.20 -5.31
C GLY A 120 -25.19 -0.99 -6.58
N SER A 121 -24.07 -0.71 -7.26
CA SER A 121 -23.60 -1.46 -8.43
C SER A 121 -22.34 -2.26 -8.09
N ARG A 122 -22.13 -3.35 -8.82
CA ARG A 122 -20.96 -4.22 -8.66
C ARG A 122 -19.96 -3.93 -9.76
N TYR A 123 -18.70 -3.76 -9.38
CA TYR A 123 -17.60 -3.43 -10.28
C TYR A 123 -16.46 -4.44 -10.16
N ARG A 124 -15.84 -4.76 -11.28
CA ARG A 124 -14.57 -5.45 -11.31
C ARG A 124 -13.44 -4.43 -11.32
N VAL A 125 -12.57 -4.50 -10.32
CA VAL A 125 -11.39 -3.66 -10.22
C VAL A 125 -10.17 -4.52 -10.49
N ARG A 126 -9.27 -4.01 -11.34
CA ARG A 126 -7.94 -4.59 -11.52
C ARG A 126 -6.88 -3.54 -11.26
N LEU A 127 -5.95 -3.86 -10.38
CA LEU A 127 -4.84 -3.01 -9.96
C LEU A 127 -3.53 -3.69 -10.33
N GLN A 128 -2.58 -2.90 -10.84
CA GLN A 128 -1.20 -3.36 -11.04
C GLN A 128 -0.25 -2.40 -10.34
N SER A 129 0.69 -2.97 -9.59
CA SER A 129 1.75 -2.23 -8.90
C SER A 129 3.07 -2.97 -9.02
N ARG A 130 4.16 -2.22 -8.81
CA ARG A 130 5.50 -2.80 -8.68
C ARG A 130 5.89 -2.82 -7.21
N ALA A 131 6.44 -3.94 -6.77
CA ALA A 131 7.03 -4.10 -5.45
C ALA A 131 8.51 -4.48 -5.59
N ALA A 132 9.33 -4.00 -4.66
CA ALA A 132 10.69 -4.49 -4.52
C ALA A 132 10.67 -5.85 -3.79
N VAL A 133 11.54 -6.76 -4.23
CA VAL A 133 11.84 -7.99 -3.50
C VAL A 133 13.00 -7.69 -2.58
N SER A 134 12.76 -7.83 -1.28
CA SER A 134 13.76 -7.66 -0.23
C SER A 134 14.30 -9.02 0.21
N ARG A 135 15.38 -9.01 0.98
CA ARG A 135 15.99 -10.23 1.55
C ARG A 135 16.11 -10.06 3.06
N ASP A 136 15.76 -11.10 3.80
CA ASP A 136 15.89 -11.10 5.25
C ASP A 136 17.34 -11.39 5.68
N ALA A 137 17.60 -11.45 7.00
CA ALA A 137 18.93 -11.73 7.54
C ALA A 137 19.48 -13.13 7.16
N ALA A 138 18.61 -14.04 6.73
CA ALA A 138 18.96 -15.39 6.27
C ALA A 138 19.06 -15.48 4.73
N ASP A 139 19.06 -14.34 4.03
CA ASP A 139 19.08 -14.23 2.57
C ASP A 139 17.81 -14.78 1.88
N THR A 140 16.70 -14.92 2.61
CA THR A 140 15.43 -15.40 2.07
C THR A 140 14.70 -14.25 1.38
N PRO A 141 14.29 -14.40 0.09
CA PRO A 141 13.55 -13.35 -0.61
C PRO A 141 12.14 -13.22 -0.04
N TYR A 142 11.71 -11.99 0.19
CA TYR A 142 10.36 -11.66 0.62
C TYR A 142 9.88 -10.37 -0.05
N LEU A 143 8.56 -10.20 -0.12
CA LEU A 143 7.95 -8.97 -0.60
C LEU A 143 6.73 -8.64 0.25
N VAL A 144 6.45 -7.34 0.39
CA VAL A 144 5.25 -6.85 1.06
C VAL A 144 4.34 -6.24 0.01
N ALA A 145 3.32 -7.00 -0.41
CA ALA A 145 2.34 -6.54 -1.37
C ALA A 145 1.11 -5.99 -0.61
N PRO A 146 0.80 -4.68 -0.72
CA PRO A 146 -0.41 -4.12 -0.15
C PRO A 146 -1.60 -4.62 -0.96
N LEU A 147 -2.59 -5.16 -0.26
CA LEU A 147 -3.82 -5.70 -0.85
C LEU A 147 -5.01 -4.81 -0.48
N PRO A 148 -6.03 -4.71 -1.35
CA PRO A 148 -7.29 -4.11 -0.96
C PRO A 148 -7.90 -4.88 0.22
N PRO A 149 -8.81 -4.27 1.01
CA PRO A 149 -9.43 -4.89 2.17
C PRO A 149 -10.49 -5.93 1.77
N ALA A 150 -10.10 -6.93 0.98
CA ALA A 150 -10.93 -8.00 0.43
C ALA A 150 -10.83 -9.27 1.30
N PRO A 151 -11.89 -9.63 2.05
CA PRO A 151 -11.88 -10.85 2.85
C PRO A 151 -11.84 -12.11 1.97
N GLY A 152 -11.02 -13.09 2.35
CA GLY A 152 -10.97 -14.39 1.66
C GLY A 152 -10.22 -14.39 0.33
N SER A 153 -9.17 -13.55 0.22
CA SER A 153 -8.29 -13.45 -0.94
C SER A 153 -7.52 -14.75 -1.22
N ASP A 154 -7.40 -15.13 -2.50
CA ASP A 154 -6.55 -16.23 -2.98
C ASP A 154 -5.27 -15.62 -3.57
N VAL A 155 -4.12 -16.13 -3.14
CA VAL A 155 -2.81 -15.60 -3.57
C VAL A 155 -2.08 -16.66 -4.37
N ARG A 156 -1.72 -16.31 -5.60
CA ARG A 156 -0.91 -17.11 -6.51
C ARG A 156 0.39 -16.40 -6.82
N VAL A 157 1.48 -17.14 -6.74
CA VAL A 157 2.83 -16.65 -7.00
C VAL A 157 3.38 -17.43 -8.18
N ASP A 158 3.64 -16.72 -9.27
CA ASP A 158 4.20 -17.26 -10.49
C ASP A 158 5.66 -16.80 -10.61
N GLY A 159 6.57 -17.78 -10.70
CA GLY A 159 8.01 -17.53 -10.74
C GLY A 159 8.62 -17.46 -9.33
N VAL A 160 9.19 -18.57 -8.91
CA VAL A 160 10.23 -18.56 -7.87
C VAL A 160 11.53 -18.46 -8.64
N ALA A 161 12.36 -17.46 -8.36
CA ALA A 161 13.72 -17.45 -8.89
C ALA A 161 14.37 -18.77 -8.46
N GLU A 162 14.64 -19.68 -9.40
CA GLU A 162 15.60 -20.73 -9.15
C GLU A 162 16.90 -20.01 -8.78
N ALA A 163 17.32 -20.18 -7.53
CA ALA A 163 18.64 -19.77 -7.10
C ALA A 163 19.62 -20.47 -8.03
N SER A 164 20.15 -19.73 -9.01
CA SER A 164 21.25 -20.20 -9.83
C SER A 164 22.46 -20.25 -8.91
N VAL A 165 22.75 -21.45 -8.39
CA VAL A 165 24.02 -21.81 -7.75
C VAL A 165 25.02 -22.16 -8.83
#